data_AF-A0A8B6CJW5-F1
#
_entry.id   AF-A0A8B6CJW5-F1
#
_cell.length_a   1.000
_cell.length_b   1.000
_cell.length_c   1.000
_cell.angle_alpha   90.00
_cell.angle_beta   90.00
_cell.angle_gamma   90.00
#
_symmetry.space_group_name_H-M   'P 1'
#
loop_
_entity.id
_entity.type
_entity.pdbx_description
1 polymer ?
#
loop_
_entity_poly.entity_id
_entity_poly.type
_entity_poly.pdbx_seq_one_letter_code
_entity_poly.pdbx_strand_id
1 'polypeptide(L)'
;MSGWGQWSNCSSSCGGGTARRFKQLCCNKTYTTIEKCAKDCKVLQKDYIEKKVCGETCVNGNFTQNKCQCPKRFTGKCCESDACEQGCKFGECKNGKCSCMAFFKGDSCQKPKPWFLVATSVLGTILLMMITCCVCRFCCG
;
A
#
# COMPACT_ATOMS: atom_id res chain seq x y z
N MET A 1 38.09 -22.37 -14.89
CA MET A 1 37.47 -21.18 -14.27
C MET A 1 36.04 -21.53 -13.90
N SER A 2 35.64 -21.43 -12.64
CA SER A 2 34.22 -21.56 -12.28
C SER A 2 33.46 -20.34 -12.82
N GLY A 3 32.57 -20.58 -13.78
CA GLY A 3 31.75 -19.54 -14.38
C GLY A 3 30.63 -19.07 -13.45
N TRP A 4 30.01 -17.96 -13.83
CA TRP A 4 28.72 -17.57 -13.28
C TRP A 4 27.62 -18.44 -13.87
N GLY A 5 26.66 -18.85 -13.04
CA GLY A 5 25.42 -19.44 -13.49
C GLY A 5 24.51 -18.43 -14.20
N GLN A 6 23.40 -18.93 -14.74
CA GLN A 6 22.39 -18.10 -15.38
C GLN A 6 21.69 -17.19 -14.36
N TRP A 7 21.15 -16.08 -14.86
CA TRP A 7 20.28 -15.22 -14.08
C TRP A 7 18.95 -15.93 -13.78
N SER A 8 18.47 -15.80 -12.55
CA SER A 8 17.12 -16.18 -12.19
C SER A 8 16.11 -15.31 -12.95
N ASN A 9 14.86 -15.78 -12.98
CA ASN A 9 13.74 -14.92 -13.29
C ASN A 9 13.72 -13.72 -12.34
N CYS A 10 13.22 -12.58 -12.84
CA CYS A 10 13.04 -11.42 -12.00
C CYS A 10 12.01 -11.74 -10.92
N SER A 11 12.26 -11.27 -9.69
CA SER A 11 11.31 -11.46 -8.58
C SER A 11 9.95 -10.77 -8.82
N SER A 12 9.88 -9.82 -9.76
CA SER A 12 8.65 -9.12 -10.14
C SER A 12 8.76 -8.61 -11.57
N SER A 13 7.67 -8.67 -12.33
CA SER A 13 7.61 -8.14 -13.70
C SER A 13 7.54 -6.61 -13.75
N CYS A 14 7.09 -5.96 -12.68
CA CYS A 14 6.92 -4.52 -12.58
C CYS A 14 7.17 -4.02 -11.15
N GLY A 15 7.29 -2.70 -10.97
CA GLY A 15 7.36 -2.08 -9.65
C GLY A 15 8.67 -2.28 -8.90
N GLY A 16 9.70 -2.76 -9.57
CA GLY A 16 10.98 -3.09 -8.99
C GLY A 16 11.06 -4.54 -8.50
N GLY A 17 12.10 -5.21 -8.96
CA GLY A 17 12.45 -6.57 -8.61
C GLY A 17 13.96 -6.77 -8.59
N THR A 18 14.37 -7.98 -8.25
CA THR A 18 15.77 -8.39 -8.24
C THR A 18 15.89 -9.76 -8.86
N ALA A 19 16.80 -9.88 -9.82
CA ALA A 19 17.26 -11.16 -10.36
C ALA A 19 18.60 -11.50 -9.72
N ARG A 20 18.86 -12.78 -9.50
CA ARG A 20 20.08 -13.27 -8.84
C ARG A 20 20.77 -14.29 -9.74
N ARG A 21 22.09 -14.32 -9.72
CA ARG A 21 22.87 -15.43 -10.26
C ARG A 21 23.92 -15.88 -9.26
N PHE A 22 24.33 -17.13 -9.37
CA PHE A 22 25.26 -17.75 -8.45
C PHE A 22 26.57 -18.07 -9.15
N LYS A 23 27.70 -17.77 -8.52
CA LYS A 23 29.02 -18.23 -8.96
C LYS A 23 29.19 -19.67 -8.50
N GLN A 24 29.75 -20.50 -9.37
CA GLN A 24 30.06 -21.87 -8.97
C GLN A 24 31.17 -21.85 -7.90
N LEU A 25 30.83 -22.33 -6.70
CA LEU A 25 31.77 -22.52 -5.61
C LEU A 25 32.51 -23.86 -5.80
N CYS A 26 33.77 -23.93 -5.39
CA CYS A 26 34.58 -25.16 -5.43
C CYS A 26 34.17 -26.20 -4.36
N CYS A 27 32.88 -26.28 -4.05
CA CYS A 27 32.31 -27.18 -3.06
C CYS A 27 32.36 -28.63 -3.53
N ASN A 28 32.67 -29.56 -2.64
CA ASN A 28 32.44 -30.99 -2.90
C ASN A 28 30.93 -31.27 -3.01
N LYS A 29 30.53 -32.33 -3.73
CA LYS A 29 29.12 -32.71 -4.00
C LYS A 29 28.30 -33.12 -2.75
N THR A 30 28.86 -33.04 -1.56
CA THR A 30 28.22 -33.49 -0.30
C THR A 30 27.27 -32.45 0.32
N TYR A 31 27.22 -31.23 -0.23
CA TYR A 31 26.38 -30.15 0.29
C TYR A 31 24.99 -30.12 -0.37
N THR A 32 23.95 -29.94 0.44
CA THR A 32 22.56 -29.85 -0.01
C THR A 32 22.15 -28.45 -0.48
N THR A 33 22.85 -27.39 -0.06
CA THR A 33 22.62 -26.01 -0.52
C THR A 33 23.92 -25.21 -0.65
N ILE A 34 23.90 -24.20 -1.51
CA ILE A 34 25.04 -23.30 -1.77
C ILE A 34 25.37 -22.47 -0.51
N GLU A 35 24.36 -22.06 0.27
CA GLU A 35 24.54 -21.28 1.49
C GLU A 35 25.32 -22.05 2.56
N LYS A 36 25.03 -23.35 2.70
CA LYS A 36 25.71 -24.21 3.68
C LYS A 36 27.17 -24.41 3.30
N CYS A 37 27.45 -24.67 2.02
CA CYS A 37 28.83 -24.75 1.57
C CYS A 37 29.58 -23.41 1.73
N ALA A 38 28.97 -22.30 1.31
CA ALA A 38 29.61 -20.98 1.42
C ALA A 38 30.00 -20.65 2.86
N LYS A 39 29.14 -20.99 3.83
CA LYS A 39 29.41 -20.82 5.26
C LYS A 39 30.65 -21.63 5.70
N ASP A 40 30.71 -22.91 5.36
CA ASP A 40 31.80 -23.81 5.76
C ASP A 40 33.13 -23.43 5.09
N CYS A 41 33.06 -22.99 3.83
CA CYS A 41 34.21 -22.46 3.09
C CYS A 41 34.56 -21.01 3.44
N LYS A 42 33.86 -20.39 4.41
CA LYS A 42 34.06 -19.00 4.84
C LYS A 42 33.96 -17.97 3.70
N VAL A 43 33.13 -18.26 2.70
CA VAL A 43 32.84 -17.37 1.56
C VAL A 43 31.62 -16.50 1.87
N LEU A 44 31.69 -15.20 1.56
CA LEU A 44 30.59 -14.27 1.83
C LEU A 44 29.60 -14.25 0.66
N GLN A 45 28.32 -13.97 0.94
CA GLN A 45 27.28 -13.88 -0.11
C GLN A 45 27.66 -12.96 -1.27
N LYS A 46 28.36 -11.85 -0.99
CA LYS A 46 28.83 -10.92 -2.02
C LYS A 46 29.80 -11.54 -3.03
N ASP A 47 30.48 -12.62 -2.67
CA ASP A 47 31.53 -13.23 -3.49
C ASP A 47 30.98 -14.32 -4.43
N TYR A 48 29.76 -14.83 -4.17
CA TYR A 48 29.13 -15.89 -4.96
C TYR A 48 27.68 -15.63 -5.37
N ILE A 49 27.05 -14.55 -4.91
CA ILE A 49 25.72 -14.13 -5.37
C ILE A 49 25.85 -12.73 -5.97
N GLU A 50 25.45 -12.62 -7.22
CA GLU A 50 25.29 -11.32 -7.87
C GLU A 50 23.81 -10.99 -7.99
N LYS A 51 23.46 -9.73 -7.75
CA LYS A 51 22.09 -9.22 -7.84
C LYS A 51 22.05 -8.13 -8.91
N LYS A 52 21.04 -8.20 -9.77
CA LYS A 52 20.71 -7.11 -10.71
C LYS A 52 19.29 -6.63 -10.48
N VAL A 53 19.09 -5.34 -10.70
CA VAL A 53 17.76 -4.73 -10.75
C VAL A 53 17.05 -5.21 -12.00
N CYS A 54 15.74 -5.39 -11.90
CA CYS A 54 14.86 -5.76 -12.99
C CYS A 54 13.42 -5.39 -12.64
N GLY A 55 12.46 -5.68 -13.52
CA GLY A 55 11.05 -5.36 -13.27
C GLY A 55 10.78 -3.85 -13.26
N GLU A 56 11.45 -3.13 -14.17
CA GLU A 56 11.45 -1.67 -14.25
C GLU A 56 10.17 -1.11 -14.88
N THR A 57 9.24 -1.97 -15.29
CA THR A 57 7.97 -1.56 -15.86
C THR A 57 7.10 -0.88 -14.81
N CYS A 58 6.53 0.27 -15.18
CA CYS A 58 5.50 1.00 -14.44
C CYS A 58 4.35 1.28 -15.42
N VAL A 59 3.10 1.16 -14.96
CA VAL A 59 1.90 1.41 -15.79
C VAL A 59 1.71 2.91 -15.98
N ASN A 60 1.49 3.64 -14.88
CA ASN A 60 1.27 5.10 -14.90
C ASN A 60 2.37 5.88 -14.17
N GLY A 61 3.60 5.37 -14.14
CA GLY A 61 4.69 5.98 -13.37
C GLY A 61 6.04 5.87 -14.04
N ASN A 62 7.06 6.39 -13.37
CA ASN A 62 8.45 6.29 -13.81
C ASN A 62 9.24 5.39 -12.87
N PHE A 63 10.15 4.59 -13.41
CA PHE A 63 11.07 3.78 -12.62
C PHE A 63 12.31 4.56 -12.22
N THR A 64 12.46 4.81 -10.93
CA THR A 64 13.62 5.50 -10.37
C THR A 64 13.97 4.91 -9.01
N GLN A 65 15.25 4.90 -8.66
CA GLN A 65 15.73 4.36 -7.37
C GLN A 65 15.20 2.94 -7.09
N ASN A 66 15.20 2.08 -8.12
CA ASN A 66 14.75 0.68 -8.07
C ASN A 66 13.27 0.47 -7.69
N LYS A 67 12.40 1.46 -7.91
CA LYS A 67 10.96 1.37 -7.68
C LYS A 67 10.17 2.22 -8.67
N CYS A 68 8.88 1.94 -8.81
CA CYS A 68 7.99 2.88 -9.49
C CYS A 68 7.70 4.07 -8.59
N GLN A 69 7.91 5.28 -9.10
CA GLN A 69 7.38 6.51 -8.56
C GLN A 69 6.05 6.81 -9.24
N CYS A 70 4.98 6.66 -8.47
CA CYS A 70 3.64 6.94 -8.95
C CYS A 70 3.35 8.44 -8.84
N PRO A 71 2.83 9.07 -9.91
CA PRO A 71 2.18 10.38 -9.81
C PRO A 71 1.11 10.31 -8.75
N LYS A 72 0.79 11.45 -8.13
CA LYS A 72 -0.07 11.45 -6.94
C LYS A 72 -1.42 10.76 -7.15
N ARG A 73 -1.94 10.74 -8.39
CA ARG A 73 -3.22 10.10 -8.77
C ARG A 73 -3.17 8.57 -8.88
N PHE A 74 -2.00 7.94 -8.85
CA PHE A 74 -1.84 6.50 -9.00
C PHE A 74 -1.17 5.88 -7.78
N THR A 75 -1.51 4.64 -7.50
CA THR A 75 -0.97 3.81 -6.43
C THR A 75 -0.76 2.38 -6.95
N GLY A 76 -0.33 1.49 -6.07
CA GLY A 76 0.05 0.13 -6.44
C GLY A 76 1.56 0.02 -6.69
N LYS A 77 2.05 -1.23 -6.73
CA LYS A 77 3.50 -1.48 -6.86
C LYS A 77 4.02 -0.98 -8.21
N CYS A 78 3.16 -1.04 -9.22
CA CYS A 78 3.44 -0.72 -10.60
C CYS A 78 2.69 0.52 -11.07
N CYS A 79 2.12 1.32 -10.15
CA CYS A 79 1.25 2.46 -10.46
C CYS A 79 0.04 2.08 -11.32
N GLU A 80 -0.50 0.89 -11.07
CA GLU A 80 -1.58 0.26 -11.81
C GLU A 80 -2.99 0.69 -11.37
N SER A 81 -3.13 1.18 -10.13
CA SER A 81 -4.42 1.53 -9.54
C SER A 81 -4.59 3.03 -9.40
N ASP A 82 -5.80 3.54 -9.60
CA ASP A 82 -6.11 4.94 -9.31
C ASP A 82 -6.15 5.14 -7.78
N ALA A 83 -5.45 6.15 -7.27
CA ALA A 83 -5.39 6.47 -5.84
C ALA A 83 -6.78 6.75 -5.24
N CYS A 84 -7.72 7.17 -6.08
CA CYS A 84 -9.08 7.53 -5.72
C CYS A 84 -10.13 6.58 -6.34
N GLU A 85 -9.75 5.38 -6.79
CA GLU A 85 -10.64 4.46 -7.56
C GLU A 85 -11.94 4.09 -6.82
N GLN A 86 -11.94 4.10 -5.48
CA GLN A 86 -13.16 3.93 -4.66
C GLN A 86 -14.02 5.20 -4.53
N GLY A 87 -13.60 6.29 -5.18
CA GLY A 87 -14.19 7.61 -5.08
C GLY A 87 -13.96 8.27 -3.71
N CYS A 88 -13.90 9.60 -3.72
CA CYS A 88 -14.05 10.37 -2.48
C CYS A 88 -15.55 10.50 -2.20
N LYS A 89 -16.11 9.74 -1.25
CA LYS A 89 -17.57 9.70 -1.00
C LYS A 89 -18.16 11.09 -0.77
N PHE A 90 -17.65 11.78 0.24
CA PHE A 90 -18.04 13.15 0.58
C PHE A 90 -16.84 14.08 0.47
N GLY A 91 -16.23 14.11 -0.72
CA GLY A 91 -15.06 14.91 -0.98
C GLY A 91 -14.64 14.93 -2.45
N GLU A 92 -13.58 15.67 -2.73
CA GLU A 92 -13.00 15.77 -4.07
C GLU A 92 -11.63 15.11 -4.09
N CYS A 93 -11.31 14.37 -5.14
CA CYS A 93 -9.97 13.84 -5.32
C CYS A 93 -9.04 14.98 -5.77
N LYS A 94 -8.17 15.43 -4.86
CA LYS A 94 -7.15 16.45 -5.15
C LYS A 94 -5.79 15.82 -5.01
N ASN A 95 -5.06 15.74 -6.13
CA ASN A 95 -3.71 15.17 -6.13
C ASN A 95 -3.68 13.76 -5.54
N GLY A 96 -4.64 12.91 -5.92
CA GLY A 96 -4.79 11.52 -5.46
C GLY A 96 -4.93 11.31 -3.96
N LYS A 97 -5.32 12.36 -3.24
CA LYS A 97 -5.84 12.26 -1.87
C LYS A 97 -7.23 12.85 -1.86
N CYS A 98 -8.13 12.25 -1.08
CA CYS A 98 -9.45 12.82 -0.88
C CYS A 98 -9.40 14.07 0.01
N SER A 99 -9.85 15.18 -0.55
CA SER A 99 -10.14 16.41 0.17
C SER A 99 -11.59 16.37 0.63
N CYS A 100 -11.81 16.06 1.92
CA CYS A 100 -13.15 15.87 2.45
C CYS A 100 -13.91 17.18 2.62
N MET A 101 -15.22 17.12 2.39
CA MET A 101 -16.17 18.14 2.81
C MET A 101 -16.09 18.33 4.34
N ALA A 102 -16.49 19.52 4.82
CA ALA A 102 -16.21 19.98 6.20
C ALA A 102 -16.62 19.00 7.32
N PHE A 103 -17.62 18.16 7.08
CA PHE A 103 -18.20 17.23 8.06
C PHE A 103 -17.70 15.80 7.95
N PHE A 104 -16.81 15.49 7.01
CA PHE A 104 -16.35 14.13 6.75
C PHE A 104 -14.82 14.00 6.92
N LYS A 105 -14.37 12.77 7.15
CA LYS A 105 -12.98 12.36 7.36
C LYS A 105 -12.76 10.93 6.87
N GLY A 106 -11.49 10.51 6.88
CA GLY A 106 -11.05 9.20 6.39
C GLY A 106 -10.45 9.29 4.99
N ASP A 107 -9.74 8.25 4.58
CA ASP A 107 -8.96 8.25 3.33
C ASP A 107 -9.82 8.40 2.08
N SER A 108 -11.11 8.04 2.16
CA SER A 108 -12.11 8.19 1.10
C SER A 108 -13.28 9.10 1.52
N CYS A 109 -13.10 9.90 2.58
CA CYS A 109 -14.14 10.77 3.15
C CYS A 109 -15.44 10.03 3.52
N GLN A 110 -15.30 8.80 4.01
CA GLN A 110 -16.42 7.90 4.27
C GLN A 110 -16.97 8.02 5.71
N LYS A 111 -16.30 8.73 6.61
CA LYS A 111 -16.69 8.82 8.03
C LYS A 111 -17.12 10.24 8.38
N PRO A 112 -18.27 10.46 9.03
CA PRO A 112 -18.62 11.78 9.57
C PRO A 112 -17.68 12.15 10.74
N LYS A 113 -17.50 13.45 10.97
CA LYS A 113 -16.76 13.96 12.13
C LYS A 113 -17.60 13.80 13.40
N PRO A 114 -16.97 13.57 14.56
CA PRO A 114 -17.69 13.27 15.81
C PRO A 114 -18.68 14.36 16.23
N TRP A 115 -18.31 15.63 16.07
CA TRP A 115 -19.16 16.76 16.45
C TRP A 115 -20.45 16.85 15.63
N PHE A 116 -20.45 16.38 14.37
CA PHE A 116 -21.65 16.36 13.53
C PHE A 116 -22.67 15.34 14.07
N LEU A 117 -22.21 14.17 14.51
CA LEU A 117 -23.07 13.16 15.13
C LEU A 117 -23.68 13.66 16.45
N VAL A 118 -22.88 14.35 17.28
CA VAL A 118 -23.35 14.94 18.55
C VAL A 118 -24.38 16.04 18.30
N ALA A 119 -24.16 16.90 17.31
CA ALA A 119 -25.12 17.95 16.95
C ALA A 119 -26.47 17.35 16.49
N THR A 120 -26.44 16.30 15.66
CA THR A 120 -27.67 15.62 15.22
C THR A 120 -28.39 14.91 16.37
N SER A 121 -27.67 14.34 17.35
CA SER A 121 -28.31 13.72 18.52
C SER A 121 -28.93 14.75 19.46
N VAL A 122 -28.30 15.92 19.64
CA VAL A 122 -28.83 16.99 20.49
C VAL A 122 -30.08 17.63 19.87
N LEU A 123 -30.08 17.84 18.55
CA LEU A 123 -31.29 18.29 17.84
C LEU A 123 -32.39 17.23 17.88
N GLY A 124 -32.03 15.95 17.78
CA GLY A 124 -32.97 14.84 17.92
C GLY A 124 -33.59 14.76 19.31
N THR A 125 -32.81 14.95 20.38
CA THR A 125 -33.33 14.95 21.75
C THR A 125 -34.16 16.19 22.05
N ILE A 126 -33.77 17.37 21.56
CA ILE A 126 -34.58 18.59 21.69
C ILE A 126 -35.92 18.43 20.95
N LEU A 127 -35.91 17.88 19.73
CA LEU A 127 -37.14 17.61 18.98
C LEU A 127 -38.03 16.59 19.70
N LEU A 128 -37.45 15.50 20.22
CA LEU A 128 -38.17 14.52 21.04
C LEU A 128 -38.76 15.14 22.30
N MET A 129 -37.99 15.98 23.03
CA MET A 129 -38.49 16.69 24.21
C MET A 129 -39.61 17.67 23.89
N MET A 130 -39.53 18.37 22.75
CA MET A 130 -40.60 19.28 22.31
C MET A 130 -41.87 18.49 21.94
N ILE A 131 -41.73 17.35 21.26
CA ILE A 131 -42.85 16.47 20.93
C ILE A 131 -43.47 15.87 22.20
N THR A 132 -42.68 15.37 23.14
CA THR A 132 -43.21 14.82 24.40
C THR A 132 -43.84 15.91 25.27
N CYS A 133 -43.26 17.11 25.36
CA CYS A 133 -43.88 18.25 26.03
C CYS A 133 -45.21 18.66 25.38
N CYS A 134 -45.30 18.66 24.05
CA CYS A 134 -46.56 18.93 23.35
C CYS A 134 -47.62 17.85 23.66
N VAL A 135 -47.26 16.57 23.60
CA VAL A 135 -48.20 15.47 23.91
C VAL A 135 -48.64 15.49 25.38
N CYS A 136 -47.73 15.74 26.32
CA CYS A 136 -48.07 15.89 27.73
C CYS A 136 -49.01 17.08 28.00
N ARG A 137 -48.90 18.17 27.24
CA ARG A 137 -49.78 19.34 27.38
C ARG A 137 -51.19 19.08 26.85
N PHE A 138 -51.37 18.09 25.96
CA PHE A 138 -52.67 17.64 25.46
C PHE A 138 -53.33 16.56 26.33
N CYS A 139 -52.57 15.83 27.16
CA CYS A 139 -53.11 14.78 28.05
C CYS A 139 -53.54 15.27 29.44
N CYS A 140 -53.27 16.53 29.81
CA CYS A 140 -53.66 17.11 31.11
C CYS A 140 -54.79 18.15 31.01
N GLY A 141 -55.61 18.10 29.95
CA GLY A 141 -56.82 18.93 29.78
C GLY A 141 -58.08 18.20 30.20
#